data_AF-A0A954FK33-F1
#
_entry.id   AF-A0A954FK33-F1
#
_cell.length_a   1.000
_cell.length_b   1.000
_cell.length_c   1.000
_cell.angle_alpha   90.00
_cell.angle_beta   90.00
_cell.angle_gamma   90.00
#
_symmetry.space_group_name_H-M   'P 1'
#
loop_
_entity.id
_entity.type
_entity.pdbx_description
1 polymer ?
#
loop_
_entity_poly.entity_id
_entity_poly.type
_entity_poly.pdbx_seq_one_letter_code
_entity_poly.pdbx_strand_id
1 'polypeptide(L)'
;YLRFLCCPECKADLTLHTGSSSNHETSGAAGDSSVQEGSLCCTGCRAAYPVRNSIPRFVEHSSYAESFGAQWKTFSRSQLDNENYHESQIRFDSEIGWQKSDLENRSAIEVGSGAGRFVDIVSRQNCQLIVGLDITTAVDAAQENLGDRPNVFFVQGDIFKSPIKPGSFDFAYSIGVLHHTPNPQAAFGEMVKFVRDEGNVAVSLYDISLYRRPNRNSLKVSTIELFWSLNLWRCEVFRQITTRIPDSLMILYCRTVIPVLHVLNKIPVIRFVRYLVPSTGYRNLPMICSMVDTMDTYSTKIVHQYRAKDVFQWFRQLGLKETVVMNSRAGWISLNANVGDSASRAARRTVLRQPDGPGRDGTVE
;
A
#
# COMPACT_ATOMS: atom_id res chain seq x y z
N TYR A 1 -4.77 -16.69 15.08
CA TYR A 1 -5.34 -15.73 14.11
C TYR A 1 -6.41 -16.26 13.13
N LEU A 2 -6.75 -17.56 13.10
CA LEU A 2 -7.70 -18.15 12.14
C LEU A 2 -9.08 -17.48 12.06
N ARG A 3 -9.57 -16.91 13.17
CA ARG A 3 -10.87 -16.23 13.22
C ARG A 3 -11.04 -15.11 12.19
N PHE A 4 -9.95 -14.51 11.74
CA PHE A 4 -9.94 -13.41 10.76
C PHE A 4 -9.87 -13.90 9.31
N LEU A 5 -9.61 -15.19 9.09
CA LEU A 5 -9.36 -15.75 7.77
C LEU A 5 -10.56 -16.54 7.24
N CYS A 6 -10.81 -16.45 5.94
CA CYS A 6 -11.77 -17.28 5.22
C CYS A 6 -11.17 -17.79 3.91
N CYS A 7 -11.78 -18.83 3.35
CA CYS A 7 -11.41 -19.33 2.03
C CYS A 7 -11.63 -18.25 0.96
N PRO A 8 -10.62 -17.89 0.15
CA PRO A 8 -10.78 -16.87 -0.88
C PRO A 8 -11.83 -17.23 -1.94
N GLU A 9 -12.01 -18.53 -2.23
CA GLU A 9 -12.89 -19.05 -3.28
C GLU A 9 -14.37 -19.14 -2.86
N CYS A 10 -14.68 -19.67 -1.67
CA CYS A 10 -16.08 -19.88 -1.24
C CYS A 10 -16.47 -19.16 0.05
N LYS A 11 -15.55 -18.38 0.65
CA LYS A 11 -15.73 -17.62 1.90
C LYS A 11 -16.07 -18.46 3.14
N ALA A 12 -16.02 -19.79 3.06
CA ALA A 12 -16.17 -20.67 4.21
C ALA A 12 -14.96 -20.62 5.16
N ASP A 13 -15.13 -21.16 6.36
CA ASP A 13 -14.07 -21.23 7.36
C ASP A 13 -12.90 -22.12 6.95
N LEU A 14 -11.75 -21.88 7.59
CA LEU A 14 -10.50 -22.61 7.38
C LEU A 14 -10.11 -23.36 8.66
N THR A 15 -9.68 -24.61 8.51
CA THR A 15 -9.11 -25.43 9.59
C THR A 15 -7.61 -25.59 9.39
N LEU A 16 -6.83 -25.49 10.47
CA LEU A 16 -5.39 -25.68 10.42
C LEU A 16 -5.03 -27.15 10.63
N HIS A 17 -4.19 -27.67 9.75
CA HIS A 17 -3.59 -28.98 9.84
C HIS A 17 -2.07 -28.82 9.95
N THR A 18 -1.51 -29.17 11.11
CA THR A 18 -0.07 -29.28 11.32
C THR A 18 0.35 -30.71 11.03
N GLY A 19 1.35 -30.90 10.17
CA GLY A 19 1.95 -32.22 9.99
C GLY A 19 2.54 -32.69 11.32
N SER A 20 2.29 -33.93 11.71
CA SER A 20 2.81 -34.56 12.92
C SER A 20 4.33 -34.72 12.86
N SER A 21 5.09 -33.63 13.00
CA SER A 21 6.56 -33.62 13.01
C SER A 21 7.12 -32.28 13.54
N SER A 22 6.93 -31.98 14.82
CA SER A 22 7.89 -31.13 15.55
C SER A 22 7.74 -31.36 17.05
N ASN A 23 8.54 -32.29 17.58
CA ASN A 23 8.91 -32.30 18.98
C ASN A 23 9.71 -31.03 19.28
N HIS A 24 9.04 -30.00 19.77
CA HIS A 24 9.64 -29.06 20.71
C HIS A 24 8.63 -28.83 21.82
N GLU A 25 8.70 -29.70 22.84
CA GLU A 25 8.18 -29.38 24.16
C GLU A 25 9.01 -28.20 24.70
N THR A 26 8.45 -27.00 24.61
CA THR A 26 8.77 -25.95 25.57
C THR A 26 7.61 -25.88 26.55
N SER A 27 7.83 -26.46 27.72
CA SER A 27 7.01 -26.31 28.92
C SER A 27 6.90 -24.82 29.29
N GLY A 28 5.73 -24.25 29.12
CA GLY A 28 5.39 -22.90 29.57
C GLY A 28 3.96 -22.55 29.20
N ALA A 29 3.17 -22.19 30.22
CA ALA A 29 1.80 -21.66 30.25
C ALA A 29 1.06 -21.42 28.91
N ALA A 30 -0.21 -21.86 28.86
CA ALA A 30 -1.17 -21.60 27.78
C ALA A 30 -1.11 -20.15 27.24
N GLY A 31 -0.54 -19.98 26.06
CA GLY A 31 -0.42 -18.71 25.33
C GLY A 31 0.27 -18.91 23.98
N ASP A 32 -0.52 -18.89 22.90
CA ASP A 32 -0.16 -18.67 21.48
C ASP A 32 1.21 -19.21 21.00
N SER A 33 1.27 -20.50 20.65
CA SER A 33 2.36 -21.03 19.83
C SER A 33 2.11 -20.69 18.35
N SER A 34 2.96 -19.83 17.77
CA SER A 34 2.92 -19.54 16.33
C SER A 34 3.27 -20.79 15.53
N VAL A 35 2.39 -21.17 14.59
CA VAL A 35 2.57 -22.35 13.76
C VAL A 35 3.50 -22.02 12.60
N GLN A 36 4.72 -22.57 12.63
CA GLN A 36 5.75 -22.31 11.63
C GLN A 36 5.38 -22.86 10.24
N GLU A 37 4.97 -24.12 10.19
CA GLU A 37 4.62 -24.84 8.96
C GLU A 37 3.29 -25.58 9.13
N GLY A 38 2.49 -25.62 8.07
CA GLY A 38 1.20 -26.32 8.08
C GLY A 38 0.38 -26.09 6.82
N SER A 39 -0.88 -26.51 6.86
CA SER A 39 -1.84 -26.30 5.78
C SER A 39 -3.19 -25.87 6.34
N LEU A 40 -3.77 -24.81 5.76
CA LEU A 40 -5.15 -24.40 5.99
C LEU A 40 -6.05 -25.09 4.98
N CYS A 41 -7.04 -25.84 5.45
CA CYS A 41 -8.01 -26.52 4.61
C CYS A 41 -9.37 -25.84 4.74
N CYS A 42 -10.02 -25.60 3.61
CA CYS A 42 -11.36 -25.03 3.59
C CYS A 42 -12.41 -26.09 3.95
N THR A 43 -13.32 -25.73 4.85
CA THR A 43 -14.44 -26.61 5.27
C THR A 43 -15.51 -26.78 4.18
N GLY A 44 -15.63 -25.83 3.24
CA GLY A 44 -16.62 -25.84 2.17
C GLY A 44 -16.12 -26.49 0.87
N CYS A 45 -15.11 -25.91 0.23
CA CYS A 45 -14.61 -26.36 -1.08
C CYS A 45 -13.40 -27.30 -1.00
N ARG A 46 -12.90 -27.60 0.20
CA ARG A 46 -11.71 -28.46 0.44
C ARG A 46 -10.40 -27.95 -0.17
N ALA A 47 -10.36 -26.72 -0.68
CA ALA A 47 -9.13 -26.07 -1.10
C ALA A 47 -8.14 -26.01 0.07
N ALA A 48 -6.86 -26.22 -0.21
CA ALA A 48 -5.78 -26.23 0.76
C ALA A 48 -4.78 -25.10 0.47
N TYR A 49 -4.33 -24.42 1.51
CA TYR A 49 -3.44 -23.28 1.43
C TYR A 49 -2.26 -23.48 2.39
N PRO A 50 -1.01 -23.41 1.92
CA PRO A 50 0.14 -23.66 2.77
C PRO A 50 0.35 -22.52 3.78
N VAL A 51 0.81 -22.87 4.97
CA VAL A 51 1.41 -21.97 5.96
C VAL A 51 2.91 -22.24 5.94
N ARG A 52 3.72 -21.21 5.67
CA ARG A 52 5.19 -21.30 5.66
C ARG A 52 5.78 -20.12 6.41
N ASN A 53 6.77 -20.35 7.27
CA ASN A 53 7.31 -19.34 8.17
C ASN A 53 6.24 -18.55 8.93
N SER A 54 5.18 -19.23 9.41
CA SER A 54 4.01 -18.62 10.05
C SER A 54 3.14 -17.71 9.16
N ILE A 55 3.37 -17.69 7.85
CA ILE A 55 2.60 -16.90 6.88
C ILE A 55 1.64 -17.83 6.12
N PRO A 56 0.30 -17.68 6.27
CA PRO A 56 -0.65 -18.32 5.37
C PRO A 56 -0.58 -17.71 3.96
N ARG A 57 -0.60 -18.57 2.93
CA ARG A 57 -0.45 -18.15 1.55
C ARG A 57 -1.62 -18.56 0.68
N PHE A 58 -2.30 -17.55 0.12
CA PHE A 58 -3.52 -17.69 -0.69
C PHE A 58 -3.32 -17.28 -2.16
N VAL A 59 -2.07 -17.10 -2.59
CA VAL A 59 -1.73 -16.60 -3.94
C VAL A 59 -0.93 -17.66 -4.68
N GLU A 60 -1.31 -17.95 -5.93
CA GLU A 60 -0.54 -18.81 -6.83
C GLU A 60 0.66 -18.06 -7.45
N HIS A 61 1.57 -18.79 -8.10
CA HIS A 61 2.76 -18.17 -8.72
C HIS A 61 2.33 -17.22 -9.85
N SER A 62 2.88 -16.00 -9.87
CA SER A 62 2.57 -14.85 -10.74
C SER A 62 1.41 -13.93 -10.33
N SER A 63 1.76 -12.68 -10.02
CA SER A 63 0.81 -11.60 -9.72
C SER A 63 1.16 -10.32 -10.48
N TYR A 64 0.22 -9.38 -10.60
CA TYR A 64 0.46 -8.08 -11.24
C TYR A 64 1.50 -7.22 -10.49
N ALA A 65 1.90 -7.62 -9.28
CA ALA A 65 2.77 -6.87 -8.38
C ALA A 65 4.15 -7.53 -8.14
N GLU A 66 4.56 -8.52 -8.95
CA GLU A 66 5.82 -9.25 -8.75
C GLU A 66 7.06 -8.35 -8.61
N SER A 67 7.13 -7.25 -9.37
CA SER A 67 8.25 -6.29 -9.32
C SER A 67 8.47 -5.71 -7.92
N PHE A 68 7.39 -5.49 -7.18
CA PHE A 68 7.44 -5.01 -5.80
C PHE A 68 7.98 -6.08 -4.85
N GLY A 69 7.71 -7.36 -5.10
CA GLY A 69 8.21 -8.47 -4.28
C GLY A 69 9.74 -8.52 -4.23
N ALA A 70 10.41 -8.37 -5.38
CA ALA A 70 11.87 -8.35 -5.44
C ALA A 70 12.48 -7.07 -4.82
N GLN A 71 11.86 -5.92 -5.10
CA GLN A 71 12.27 -4.63 -4.56
C GLN A 71 12.20 -4.59 -3.03
N TRP A 72 11.06 -4.97 -2.44
CA TRP A 72 10.86 -4.89 -0.99
C TRP A 72 11.66 -5.92 -0.22
N LYS A 73 12.04 -7.05 -0.83
CA LYS A 73 13.05 -7.94 -0.24
C LYS A 73 14.45 -7.31 -0.26
N THR A 74 14.79 -6.57 -1.31
CA THR A 74 16.11 -5.93 -1.45
C THR A 74 16.30 -4.75 -0.51
N PHE A 75 15.25 -3.94 -0.31
CA PHE A 75 15.29 -2.72 0.50
C PHE A 75 14.49 -2.85 1.81
N SER A 76 14.35 -4.07 2.31
CA SER A 76 13.38 -4.46 3.35
C SER A 76 13.45 -3.65 4.64
N ARG A 77 14.66 -3.27 5.07
CA ARG A 77 14.89 -2.51 6.31
C ARG A 77 15.12 -1.03 6.08
N SER A 78 15.22 -0.60 4.83
CA SER A 78 15.74 0.72 4.51
C SER A 78 14.72 1.85 4.70
N GLN A 79 13.46 1.52 4.94
CA GLN A 79 12.38 2.47 5.26
C GLN A 79 11.77 2.25 6.65
N LEU A 80 12.35 1.36 7.47
CA LEU A 80 11.96 1.24 8.88
C LEU A 80 12.55 2.41 9.67
N ASP A 81 11.74 3.00 10.53
CA ASP A 81 12.16 4.13 11.35
C ASP A 81 13.16 3.67 12.43
N ASN A 82 14.11 4.54 12.75
CA ASN A 82 15.12 4.36 13.78
C ASN A 82 15.43 5.69 14.46
N GLU A 83 16.41 5.75 15.36
CA GLU A 83 16.77 6.96 16.11
C GLU A 83 17.10 8.19 15.24
N ASN A 84 17.52 7.97 13.99
CA ASN A 84 17.93 9.04 13.07
C ASN A 84 16.99 9.20 11.87
N TYR A 85 15.93 8.39 11.78
CA TYR A 85 15.01 8.38 10.63
C TYR A 85 13.58 8.12 11.11
N HIS A 86 12.71 9.13 10.94
CA HIS A 86 11.30 9.12 11.39
C HIS A 86 10.32 9.38 10.24
N GLU A 87 10.77 9.13 9.01
CA GLU A 87 10.01 9.48 7.82
C GLU A 87 8.71 8.67 7.72
N SER A 88 8.71 7.41 8.16
CA SER A 88 7.52 6.56 8.12
C SER A 88 6.45 7.02 9.11
N GLN A 89 6.85 7.42 10.32
CA GLN A 89 5.95 8.04 11.29
C GLN A 89 5.36 9.34 10.74
N ILE A 90 6.20 10.25 10.21
CA ILE A 90 5.71 11.53 9.64
C ILE A 90 4.72 11.29 8.49
N ARG A 91 4.98 10.29 7.63
CA ARG A 91 4.05 9.92 6.57
C ARG A 91 2.75 9.35 7.14
N PHE A 92 2.81 8.43 8.10
CA PHE A 92 1.62 7.88 8.73
C PHE A 92 0.74 8.99 9.36
N ASP A 93 1.36 9.92 10.10
CA ASP A 93 0.65 11.02 10.75
C ASP A 93 0.01 11.99 9.76
N SER A 94 0.67 12.27 8.63
CA SER A 94 0.15 13.19 7.61
C SER A 94 -0.84 12.55 6.63
N GLU A 95 -0.73 11.25 6.39
CA GLU A 95 -1.54 10.53 5.39
C GLU A 95 -2.73 9.78 6.01
N ILE A 96 -2.59 9.27 7.23
CA ILE A 96 -3.65 8.52 7.94
C ILE A 96 -4.17 9.30 9.16
N GLY A 97 -3.25 9.86 9.95
CA GLY A 97 -3.55 10.77 11.05
C GLY A 97 -4.12 10.15 12.32
N TRP A 98 -4.27 8.82 12.37
CA TRP A 98 -4.66 8.13 13.59
C TRP A 98 -3.59 8.23 14.65
N GLN A 99 -4.01 8.52 15.88
CA GLN A 99 -3.16 8.66 17.04
C GLN A 99 -3.15 7.36 17.84
N LYS A 100 -2.20 7.26 18.76
CA LYS A 100 -2.13 6.13 19.71
C LYS A 100 -3.45 5.88 20.43
N SER A 101 -4.16 6.93 20.85
CA SER A 101 -5.47 6.83 21.51
C SER A 101 -6.55 6.20 20.64
N ASP A 102 -6.44 6.32 19.33
CA ASP A 102 -7.42 5.75 18.39
C ASP A 102 -7.20 4.24 18.22
N LEU A 103 -5.92 3.82 18.22
CA LEU A 103 -5.50 2.44 17.93
C LEU A 103 -5.35 1.57 19.19
N GLU A 104 -5.28 2.16 20.37
CA GLU A 104 -5.05 1.44 21.61
C GLU A 104 -6.12 0.37 21.88
N ASN A 105 -5.69 -0.87 22.08
CA ASN A 105 -6.56 -2.04 22.25
C ASN A 105 -7.51 -2.31 21.08
N ARG A 106 -7.17 -1.83 19.87
CA ARG A 106 -7.95 -2.05 18.64
C ARG A 106 -7.24 -2.99 17.70
N SER A 107 -8.00 -3.53 16.75
CA SER A 107 -7.51 -4.37 15.67
C SER A 107 -7.42 -3.58 14.37
N ALA A 108 -6.33 -3.74 13.63
CA ALA A 108 -6.09 -3.04 12.38
C ALA A 108 -5.63 -4.00 11.27
N ILE A 109 -5.86 -3.63 10.02
CA ILE A 109 -5.30 -4.31 8.85
C ILE A 109 -4.68 -3.30 7.88
N GLU A 110 -3.47 -3.58 7.41
CA GLU A 110 -2.82 -2.88 6.30
C GLU A 110 -2.97 -3.71 5.02
N VAL A 111 -3.51 -3.10 3.96
CA VAL A 111 -3.55 -3.70 2.62
C VAL A 111 -2.37 -3.19 1.81
N GLY A 112 -1.52 -4.12 1.37
CA GLY A 112 -0.27 -3.83 0.69
C GLY A 112 0.87 -3.57 1.66
N SER A 113 1.03 -4.41 2.69
CA SER A 113 1.99 -4.16 3.77
C SER A 113 3.47 -4.17 3.33
N GLY A 114 3.80 -4.71 2.15
CA GLY A 114 5.16 -4.80 1.65
C GLY A 114 6.09 -5.48 2.65
N ALA A 115 7.22 -4.84 2.98
CA ALA A 115 8.17 -5.30 3.99
C ALA A 115 7.82 -4.88 5.45
N GLY A 116 6.58 -4.43 5.68
CA GLY A 116 6.06 -4.11 7.02
C GLY A 116 6.28 -2.66 7.47
N ARG A 117 6.53 -1.73 6.53
CA ARG A 117 6.90 -0.34 6.85
C ARG A 117 5.92 0.37 7.80
N PHE A 118 4.61 0.29 7.52
CA PHE A 118 3.60 0.97 8.34
C PHE A 118 2.95 0.04 9.37
N VAL A 119 2.94 -1.29 9.15
CA VAL A 119 2.73 -2.28 10.22
C VAL A 119 3.65 -2.02 11.42
N ASP A 120 4.92 -1.69 11.18
CA ASP A 120 5.88 -1.33 12.22
C ASP A 120 5.43 -0.10 13.04
N ILE A 121 4.89 0.93 12.37
CA ILE A 121 4.39 2.14 13.04
C ILE A 121 3.18 1.79 13.91
N VAL A 122 2.17 1.10 13.33
CA VAL A 122 0.92 0.78 14.05
C VAL A 122 1.14 -0.19 15.20
N SER A 123 2.00 -1.20 15.04
CA SER A 123 2.29 -2.17 16.12
C SER A 123 2.95 -1.52 17.34
N ARG A 124 3.60 -0.36 17.19
CA ARG A 124 4.18 0.42 18.30
C ARG A 124 3.17 1.32 19.02
N GLN A 125 1.94 1.45 18.52
CA GLN A 125 0.91 2.36 19.05
C GLN A 125 -0.10 1.66 20.00
N ASN A 126 0.32 0.67 20.78
CA ASN A 126 -0.57 -0.13 21.65
C ASN A 126 -1.76 -0.80 20.93
N CYS A 127 -1.63 -1.01 19.61
CA CYS A 127 -2.59 -1.77 18.82
C CYS A 127 -2.67 -3.22 19.33
N GLN A 128 -3.87 -3.74 19.54
CA GLN A 128 -4.09 -5.12 20.01
C GLN A 128 -3.57 -6.12 18.98
N LEU A 129 -3.83 -5.86 17.71
CA LEU A 129 -3.39 -6.68 16.59
C LEU A 129 -3.36 -5.85 15.31
N ILE A 130 -2.24 -5.88 14.60
CA ILE A 130 -2.13 -5.40 13.22
C ILE A 130 -1.87 -6.56 12.27
N VAL A 131 -2.72 -6.69 11.26
CA VAL A 131 -2.56 -7.68 10.18
C VAL A 131 -2.00 -7.01 8.93
N GLY A 132 -0.92 -7.53 8.37
CA GLY A 132 -0.43 -7.10 7.05
C GLY A 132 -0.88 -8.07 5.97
N LEU A 133 -1.66 -7.59 5.01
CA LEU A 133 -2.07 -8.34 3.82
C LEU A 133 -1.23 -7.85 2.62
N ASP A 134 -0.51 -8.73 1.95
CA ASP A 134 0.17 -8.39 0.70
C ASP A 134 0.07 -9.53 -0.32
N ILE A 135 -0.01 -9.19 -1.60
CA ILE A 135 -0.09 -10.19 -2.67
C ILE A 135 1.30 -10.79 -2.99
N THR A 136 2.37 -10.06 -2.70
CA THR A 136 3.74 -10.38 -3.11
C THR A 136 4.50 -11.19 -2.07
N THR A 137 5.70 -11.66 -2.42
CA THR A 137 6.62 -12.29 -1.46
C THR A 137 7.28 -11.29 -0.50
N ALA A 138 6.92 -10.00 -0.53
CA ALA A 138 7.48 -9.02 0.41
C ALA A 138 7.11 -9.33 1.88
N VAL A 139 6.03 -10.08 2.10
CA VAL A 139 5.63 -10.60 3.43
C VAL A 139 6.71 -11.45 4.10
N ASP A 140 7.59 -12.09 3.32
CA ASP A 140 8.74 -12.82 3.89
C ASP A 140 9.67 -11.86 4.63
N ALA A 141 10.00 -10.73 3.99
CA ALA A 141 10.80 -9.69 4.62
C ALA A 141 10.05 -9.00 5.77
N ALA A 142 8.73 -8.84 5.66
CA ALA A 142 7.92 -8.28 6.75
C ALA A 142 7.92 -9.20 7.99
N GLN A 143 7.78 -10.51 7.77
CA GLN A 143 7.86 -11.54 8.81
C GLN A 143 9.25 -11.57 9.46
N GLU A 144 10.33 -11.48 8.68
CA GLU A 144 11.70 -11.35 9.21
C GLU A 144 11.92 -10.06 10.02
N ASN A 145 11.24 -8.98 9.66
CA ASN A 145 11.40 -7.68 10.32
C ASN A 145 10.58 -7.56 11.61
N LEU A 146 9.37 -8.13 11.64
CA LEU A 146 8.35 -7.81 12.66
C LEU A 146 7.64 -9.04 13.23
N GLY A 147 7.94 -10.24 12.74
CA GLY A 147 7.24 -11.49 13.10
C GLY A 147 7.40 -11.90 14.57
N ASP A 148 8.44 -11.42 15.25
CA ASP A 148 8.66 -11.65 16.68
C ASP A 148 7.75 -10.77 17.57
N ARG A 149 7.02 -9.81 16.99
CA ARG A 149 6.08 -8.96 17.75
C ARG A 149 4.79 -9.73 18.00
N PRO A 150 4.32 -9.83 19.26
CA PRO A 150 3.13 -10.63 19.60
C PRO A 150 1.84 -10.07 19.02
N ASN A 151 1.81 -8.81 18.59
CA ASN A 151 0.65 -8.12 18.03
C ASN A 151 0.71 -7.93 16.50
N VAL A 152 1.58 -8.66 15.80
CA VAL A 152 1.74 -8.59 14.34
C VAL A 152 1.42 -9.94 13.70
N PHE A 153 0.70 -9.91 12.58
CA PHE A 153 0.42 -11.11 11.79
C PHE A 153 0.41 -10.80 10.29
N PHE A 154 1.15 -11.58 9.49
CA PHE A 154 1.20 -11.40 8.04
C PHE A 154 0.45 -12.49 7.29
N VAL A 155 -0.19 -12.10 6.19
CA VAL A 155 -0.95 -12.97 5.30
C VAL A 155 -0.56 -12.64 3.86
N GLN A 156 -0.22 -13.66 3.07
CA GLN A 156 -0.08 -13.48 1.64
C GLN A 156 -1.42 -13.70 0.94
N GLY A 157 -2.00 -12.67 0.34
CA GLY A 157 -3.32 -12.74 -0.29
C GLY A 157 -3.59 -11.61 -1.27
N ASP A 158 -4.46 -11.89 -2.25
CA ASP A 158 -4.96 -10.91 -3.21
C ASP A 158 -6.22 -10.22 -2.64
N ILE A 159 -6.27 -8.89 -2.66
CA ILE A 159 -7.45 -8.14 -2.22
C ILE A 159 -8.71 -8.46 -3.04
N PHE A 160 -8.59 -8.72 -4.34
CA PHE A 160 -9.74 -9.06 -5.19
C PHE A 160 -10.28 -10.47 -4.92
N LYS A 161 -9.44 -11.34 -4.34
CA LYS A 161 -9.81 -12.66 -3.82
C LYS A 161 -9.43 -12.76 -2.35
N SER A 162 -9.87 -11.79 -1.55
CA SER A 162 -9.37 -11.66 -0.18
C SER A 162 -9.67 -12.88 0.70
N PRO A 163 -8.67 -13.39 1.44
CA PRO A 163 -8.84 -14.41 2.46
C PRO A 163 -9.22 -13.83 3.83
N ILE A 164 -9.73 -12.59 3.87
CA ILE A 164 -10.10 -11.89 5.11
C ILE A 164 -11.63 -11.90 5.30
N LYS A 165 -12.08 -12.25 6.51
CA LYS A 165 -13.51 -12.20 6.86
C LYS A 165 -14.00 -10.74 6.93
N PRO A 166 -15.19 -10.42 6.37
CA PRO A 166 -15.78 -9.10 6.52
C PRO A 166 -16.03 -8.71 7.98
N GLY A 167 -15.97 -7.42 8.29
CA GLY A 167 -16.29 -6.89 9.62
C GLY A 167 -15.34 -7.34 10.74
N SER A 168 -14.11 -7.71 10.39
CA SER A 168 -13.13 -8.29 11.31
C SER A 168 -12.30 -7.27 12.10
N PHE A 169 -12.14 -6.06 11.56
CA PHE A 169 -11.19 -5.07 12.09
C PHE A 169 -11.87 -3.77 12.49
N ASP A 170 -11.27 -3.07 13.46
CA ASP A 170 -11.64 -1.70 13.83
C ASP A 170 -11.13 -0.69 12.79
N PHE A 171 -9.94 -0.94 12.24
CA PHE A 171 -9.24 -0.06 11.30
C PHE A 171 -8.75 -0.81 10.06
N ALA A 172 -8.90 -0.23 8.87
CA ALA A 172 -8.20 -0.71 7.67
C ALA A 172 -7.56 0.45 6.91
N TYR A 173 -6.33 0.26 6.46
CA TYR A 173 -5.64 1.29 5.70
C TYR A 173 -4.76 0.74 4.59
N SER A 174 -4.45 1.58 3.62
CA SER A 174 -3.46 1.29 2.58
C SER A 174 -2.71 2.55 2.21
N ILE A 175 -1.37 2.51 2.31
CA ILE A 175 -0.49 3.62 1.96
C ILE A 175 0.38 3.17 0.79
N GLY A 176 0.31 3.87 -0.34
CA GLY A 176 1.28 3.60 -1.40
C GLY A 176 0.95 2.41 -2.30
N VAL A 177 -0.20 1.74 -2.15
CA VAL A 177 -0.43 0.45 -2.84
C VAL A 177 -1.62 0.42 -3.78
N LEU A 178 -2.83 0.83 -3.36
CA LEU A 178 -4.03 0.51 -4.16
C LEU A 178 -3.99 1.07 -5.59
N HIS A 179 -3.27 2.16 -5.84
CA HIS A 179 -3.10 2.75 -7.17
C HIS A 179 -2.20 1.95 -8.13
N HIS A 180 -1.56 0.88 -7.65
CA HIS A 180 -0.85 -0.09 -8.46
C HIS A 180 -1.69 -1.34 -8.77
N THR A 181 -2.93 -1.40 -8.26
CA THR A 181 -3.85 -2.51 -8.55
C THR A 181 -4.58 -2.29 -9.88
N PRO A 182 -5.05 -3.35 -10.57
CA PRO A 182 -5.81 -3.23 -11.81
C PRO A 182 -7.10 -2.39 -11.71
N ASN A 183 -7.70 -2.33 -10.52
CA ASN A 183 -8.88 -1.52 -10.26
C ASN A 183 -8.82 -0.94 -8.82
N PRO A 184 -8.21 0.24 -8.62
CA PRO A 184 -8.00 0.82 -7.30
C PRO A 184 -9.29 1.12 -6.54
N GLN A 185 -10.36 1.53 -7.26
CA GLN A 185 -11.65 1.79 -6.66
C GLN A 185 -12.31 0.51 -6.14
N ALA A 186 -12.26 -0.58 -6.92
CA ALA A 186 -12.79 -1.88 -6.48
C ALA A 186 -11.97 -2.45 -5.32
N ALA A 187 -10.64 -2.33 -5.37
CA ALA A 187 -9.76 -2.73 -4.27
C ALA A 187 -10.10 -1.96 -2.98
N PHE A 188 -10.30 -0.64 -3.07
CA PHE A 188 -10.74 0.16 -1.93
C PHE A 188 -12.10 -0.31 -1.39
N GLY A 189 -13.04 -0.64 -2.28
CA GLY A 189 -14.34 -1.20 -1.92
C GLY A 189 -14.24 -2.54 -1.16
N GLU A 190 -13.33 -3.44 -1.57
CA GLU A 190 -13.07 -4.68 -0.83
C GLU A 190 -12.43 -4.40 0.54
N MET A 191 -11.47 -3.48 0.63
CA MET A 191 -10.83 -3.10 1.90
C MET A 191 -11.86 -2.58 2.93
N VAL A 192 -12.84 -1.78 2.49
CA VAL A 192 -13.90 -1.27 3.37
C VAL A 192 -14.72 -2.41 4.00
N LYS A 193 -14.89 -3.55 3.32
CA LYS A 193 -15.64 -4.70 3.87
C LYS A 193 -14.93 -5.37 5.04
N PHE A 194 -13.60 -5.23 5.16
CA PHE A 194 -12.85 -5.83 6.27
C PHE A 194 -13.16 -5.13 7.61
N VAL A 195 -13.68 -3.91 7.55
CA VAL A 195 -13.92 -3.06 8.72
C VAL A 195 -15.33 -3.27 9.24
N ARG A 196 -15.44 -3.42 10.56
CA ARG A 196 -16.72 -3.55 11.26
C ARG A 196 -17.51 -2.25 11.21
N ASP A 197 -18.80 -2.35 11.52
CA ASP A 197 -19.65 -1.17 11.65
C ASP A 197 -19.05 -0.21 12.69
N GLU A 198 -19.10 1.09 12.37
CA GLU A 198 -18.48 2.18 13.14
C GLU A 198 -16.94 2.17 13.20
N GLY A 199 -16.26 1.28 12.48
CA GLY A 199 -14.80 1.31 12.32
C GLY A 199 -14.32 2.39 11.34
N ASN A 200 -13.00 2.50 11.14
CA ASN A 200 -12.40 3.54 10.30
C ASN A 200 -11.58 2.96 9.15
N VAL A 201 -11.58 3.70 8.03
CA VAL A 201 -10.81 3.37 6.83
C VAL A 201 -9.97 4.56 6.40
N ALA A 202 -8.78 4.30 5.86
CA ALA A 202 -7.93 5.34 5.29
C ALA A 202 -7.17 4.84 4.06
N VAL A 203 -6.91 5.72 3.11
CA VAL A 203 -6.16 5.38 1.90
C VAL A 203 -5.27 6.54 1.49
N SER A 204 -4.05 6.23 1.03
CA SER A 204 -3.11 7.20 0.47
C SER A 204 -2.63 6.74 -0.91
N LEU A 205 -2.89 7.57 -1.93
CA LEU A 205 -2.63 7.27 -3.34
C LEU A 205 -1.77 8.36 -3.98
N TYR A 206 -1.23 8.09 -5.17
CA TYR A 206 -0.57 9.13 -5.95
C TYR A 206 -1.55 10.21 -6.40
N ASP A 207 -1.19 11.45 -6.11
CA ASP A 207 -1.92 12.63 -6.57
C ASP A 207 -1.49 12.96 -8.01
N ILE A 208 -2.47 13.20 -8.88
CA ILE A 208 -2.23 13.79 -10.20
C ILE A 208 -2.06 15.32 -10.10
N SER A 209 -2.51 15.92 -9.00
CA SER A 209 -2.49 17.36 -8.79
C SER A 209 -1.14 17.83 -8.23
N LEU A 210 -0.49 18.72 -8.96
CA LEU A 210 0.53 19.62 -8.42
C LEU A 210 -0.07 20.94 -7.93
N TYR A 211 -1.39 21.01 -7.69
CA TYR A 211 -2.09 22.29 -7.62
C TYR A 211 -2.81 22.51 -6.30
N ARG A 212 -2.05 22.92 -5.28
CA ARG A 212 -2.50 24.08 -4.51
C ARG A 212 -2.23 25.29 -5.40
N ARG A 213 -3.14 25.60 -6.33
CA ARG A 213 -3.01 26.67 -7.34
C ARG A 213 -2.44 27.94 -6.69
N PRO A 214 -1.14 28.25 -6.79
CA PRO A 214 -0.68 29.58 -6.50
C PRO A 214 -1.30 30.47 -7.57
N ASN A 215 -1.72 31.67 -7.20
CA ASN A 215 -2.35 32.62 -8.11
C ASN A 215 -1.65 32.61 -9.50
N ARG A 216 -2.36 32.19 -10.56
CA ARG A 216 -1.83 31.83 -11.90
C ARG A 216 -1.17 32.99 -12.67
N ASN A 217 -1.00 34.15 -12.03
CA ASN A 217 -0.62 35.40 -12.67
C ASN A 217 0.89 35.68 -12.61
N SER A 218 1.75 34.64 -12.50
CA SER A 218 3.20 34.81 -12.49
C SER A 218 3.88 33.90 -13.50
N LEU A 219 4.73 34.49 -14.35
CA LEU A 219 5.62 33.79 -15.29
C LEU A 219 6.47 32.71 -14.61
N LYS A 220 6.79 32.88 -13.32
CA LYS A 220 7.51 31.88 -12.52
C LYS A 220 6.71 30.59 -12.36
N VAL A 221 5.40 30.67 -12.19
CA VAL A 221 4.54 29.49 -12.03
C VAL A 221 4.43 28.74 -13.37
N SER A 222 4.17 29.45 -14.46
CA SER A 222 4.06 28.85 -15.80
C SER A 222 5.36 28.18 -16.27
N THR A 223 6.52 28.78 -15.97
CA THR A 223 7.82 28.17 -16.32
C THR A 223 8.10 26.89 -15.52
N ILE A 224 7.77 26.89 -14.22
CA ILE A 224 7.85 25.68 -13.38
C ILE A 224 6.95 24.57 -13.94
N GLU A 225 5.70 24.88 -14.29
CA GLU A 225 4.76 23.93 -14.89
C GLU A 225 5.28 23.33 -16.19
N LEU A 226 5.90 24.14 -17.06
CA LEU A 226 6.51 23.65 -18.29
C LEU A 226 7.62 22.65 -18.01
N PHE A 227 8.58 22.98 -17.14
CA PHE A 227 9.67 22.05 -16.80
C PHE A 227 9.19 20.76 -16.15
N TRP A 228 8.13 20.83 -15.33
CA TRP A 228 7.51 19.62 -14.77
C TRP A 228 6.80 18.78 -15.83
N SER A 229 6.08 19.40 -16.75
CA SER A 229 5.41 18.70 -17.85
C SER A 229 6.43 17.98 -18.74
N LEU A 230 7.55 18.64 -19.04
CA LEU A 230 8.70 18.04 -19.73
C LEU A 230 9.29 16.88 -18.92
N ASN A 231 9.39 17.01 -17.60
CA ASN A 231 9.88 15.95 -16.74
C ASN A 231 8.93 14.73 -16.69
N LEU A 232 7.62 14.94 -16.66
CA LEU A 232 6.62 13.87 -16.71
C LEU A 232 6.64 13.17 -18.07
N TRP A 233 6.69 13.93 -19.16
CA TRP A 233 6.84 13.38 -20.51
C TRP A 233 8.12 12.54 -20.63
N ARG A 234 9.24 13.04 -20.10
CA ARG A 234 10.50 12.30 -20.01
C ARG A 234 10.33 10.99 -19.23
N CYS A 235 9.64 11.01 -18.07
CA CYS A 235 9.36 9.79 -17.32
C CYS A 235 8.59 8.79 -18.18
N GLU A 236 7.55 9.23 -18.88
CA GLU A 236 6.74 8.37 -19.74
C GLU A 236 7.54 7.77 -20.90
N VAL A 237 8.40 8.57 -21.55
CA VAL A 237 9.29 8.08 -22.61
C VAL A 237 10.23 6.98 -22.09
N PHE A 238 10.84 7.19 -20.92
CA PHE A 238 11.69 6.15 -20.33
C PHE A 238 10.89 4.92 -19.91
N ARG A 239 9.69 5.09 -19.36
CA ARG A 239 8.79 3.99 -18.95
C ARG A 239 8.43 3.06 -20.10
N GLN A 240 8.35 3.57 -21.34
CA GLN A 240 8.17 2.71 -22.51
C GLN A 240 9.27 1.64 -22.60
N ILE A 241 10.49 1.93 -22.18
CA ILE A 241 11.60 0.96 -22.22
C ILE A 241 11.73 0.24 -20.87
N THR A 242 11.78 0.99 -19.77
CA THR A 242 12.17 0.47 -18.45
C THR A 242 11.17 -0.52 -17.87
N THR A 243 9.87 -0.42 -18.20
CA THR A 243 8.84 -1.36 -17.74
C THR A 243 8.94 -2.75 -18.38
N ARG A 244 9.77 -2.89 -19.43
CA ARG A 244 10.06 -4.14 -20.14
C ARG A 244 11.37 -4.78 -19.70
N ILE A 245 12.18 -4.08 -18.90
CA ILE A 245 13.46 -4.58 -18.39
C ILE A 245 13.18 -5.52 -17.21
N PRO A 246 13.86 -6.68 -17.11
CA PRO A 246 13.75 -7.55 -15.94
C PRO A 246 14.03 -6.83 -14.62
N ASP A 247 13.22 -7.11 -13.59
CA ASP A 247 13.30 -6.42 -12.30
C ASP A 247 14.69 -6.52 -11.65
N SER A 248 15.39 -7.65 -11.82
CA SER A 248 16.75 -7.85 -11.32
C SER A 248 17.75 -6.84 -11.89
N LEU A 249 17.62 -6.49 -13.17
CA LEU A 249 18.48 -5.49 -13.82
C LEU A 249 18.10 -4.07 -13.38
N MET A 250 16.81 -3.79 -13.23
CA MET A 250 16.36 -2.49 -12.69
C MET A 250 16.80 -2.30 -11.23
N ILE A 251 16.79 -3.35 -10.42
CA ILE A 251 17.32 -3.33 -9.05
C ILE A 251 18.83 -3.07 -9.08
N LEU A 252 19.58 -3.75 -9.95
CA LEU A 252 21.02 -3.53 -10.10
C LEU A 252 21.32 -2.08 -10.51
N TYR A 253 20.56 -1.53 -11.47
CA TYR A 253 20.63 -0.14 -11.88
C TYR A 253 20.38 0.81 -10.70
N CYS A 254 19.31 0.59 -9.94
CA CYS A 254 18.97 1.40 -8.77
C CYS A 254 20.06 1.32 -7.68
N ARG A 255 20.73 0.18 -7.51
CA ARG A 255 21.80 0.02 -6.51
C ARG A 255 23.15 0.61 -6.93
N THR A 256 23.39 0.80 -8.23
CA THR A 256 24.72 1.19 -8.74
C THR A 256 24.72 2.60 -9.31
N VAL A 257 23.74 2.94 -10.16
CA VAL A 257 23.71 4.22 -10.88
C VAL A 257 23.07 5.32 -10.04
N ILE A 258 21.96 5.02 -9.35
CA ILE A 258 21.21 6.04 -8.59
C ILE A 258 22.01 6.65 -7.43
N PRO A 259 22.84 5.91 -6.67
CA PRO A 259 23.75 6.51 -5.70
C PRO A 259 24.65 7.60 -6.29
N VAL A 260 25.23 7.33 -7.47
CA VAL A 260 26.09 8.29 -8.17
C VAL A 260 25.27 9.52 -8.57
N LEU A 261 24.11 9.32 -9.20
CA LEU A 261 23.22 10.43 -9.59
C LEU A 261 22.72 11.23 -8.39
N HIS A 262 22.45 10.59 -7.25
CA HIS A 262 22.01 11.24 -6.03
C HIS A 262 23.09 12.20 -5.49
N VAL A 263 24.36 11.78 -5.52
CA VAL A 263 25.49 12.66 -5.15
C VAL A 263 25.63 13.80 -6.16
N LEU A 264 25.60 13.51 -7.46
CA LEU A 264 25.70 14.54 -8.51
C LEU A 264 24.55 15.57 -8.44
N ASN A 265 23.35 15.15 -8.03
CA ASN A 265 22.19 16.03 -7.86
C ASN A 265 22.41 17.10 -6.76
N LYS A 266 23.39 16.93 -5.88
CA LYS A 266 23.74 17.92 -4.85
C LYS A 266 24.60 19.06 -5.40
N ILE A 267 25.27 18.87 -6.55
CA ILE A 267 26.19 19.83 -7.15
C ILE A 267 25.44 20.79 -8.09
N PRO A 268 25.60 22.12 -7.95
CA PRO A 268 25.04 23.09 -8.90
C PRO A 268 25.48 22.78 -10.35
N VAL A 269 24.60 23.05 -11.33
CA VAL A 269 24.81 22.78 -12.77
C VAL A 269 24.88 21.28 -13.15
N ILE A 270 25.73 20.47 -12.50
CA ILE A 270 25.86 19.03 -12.81
C ILE A 270 24.58 18.26 -12.48
N ARG A 271 23.76 18.76 -11.56
CA ARG A 271 22.45 18.16 -11.19
C ARG A 271 21.54 17.84 -12.38
N PHE A 272 21.69 18.52 -13.51
CA PHE A 272 20.83 18.31 -14.67
C PHE A 272 21.14 16.98 -15.41
N VAL A 273 22.30 16.37 -15.18
CA VAL A 273 22.67 15.05 -15.75
C VAL A 273 21.64 13.98 -15.40
N ARG A 274 20.99 14.08 -14.23
CA ARG A 274 19.96 13.12 -13.81
C ARG A 274 18.75 13.05 -14.75
N TYR A 275 18.48 14.11 -15.52
CA TYR A 275 17.39 14.14 -16.50
C TYR A 275 17.76 13.46 -17.82
N LEU A 276 19.01 13.04 -18.02
CA LEU A 276 19.42 12.30 -19.20
C LEU A 276 19.15 10.79 -19.09
N VAL A 277 18.79 10.32 -17.89
CA VAL A 277 18.60 8.90 -17.59
C VAL A 277 17.36 8.69 -16.70
N PRO A 278 16.83 7.46 -16.60
CA PRO A 278 15.71 7.15 -15.72
C PRO A 278 16.08 7.33 -14.23
N SER A 279 15.73 8.47 -13.63
CA SER A 279 15.98 8.69 -12.20
C SER A 279 14.91 9.55 -11.53
N THR A 280 14.69 9.28 -10.24
CA THR A 280 14.02 10.18 -9.30
C THR A 280 15.05 10.64 -8.28
N GLY A 281 15.58 11.84 -8.46
CA GLY A 281 16.65 12.37 -7.60
C GLY A 281 16.13 13.32 -6.55
N TYR A 282 16.18 12.93 -5.28
CA TYR A 282 15.88 13.82 -4.16
C TYR A 282 17.15 14.43 -3.59
N ARG A 283 17.11 15.72 -3.27
CA ARG A 283 18.27 16.42 -2.70
C ARG A 283 18.34 16.31 -1.18
N ASN A 284 17.17 16.36 -0.55
CA ASN A 284 17.02 16.52 0.90
C ASN A 284 16.49 15.24 1.58
N LEU A 285 16.25 14.18 0.82
CA LEU A 285 15.87 12.87 1.37
C LEU A 285 17.07 11.92 1.33
N PRO A 286 17.09 10.90 2.19
CA PRO A 286 18.09 9.84 2.13
C PRO A 286 18.21 9.21 0.74
N MET A 287 19.41 8.76 0.38
CA MET A 287 19.71 8.16 -0.91
C MET A 287 18.79 6.98 -1.25
N ILE A 288 18.41 6.20 -0.23
CA ILE A 288 17.47 5.09 -0.38
C ILE A 288 16.14 5.53 -1.01
N CYS A 289 15.59 6.69 -0.63
CA CYS A 289 14.35 7.19 -1.22
C CYS A 289 14.53 7.44 -2.73
N SER A 290 15.71 7.89 -3.16
CA SER A 290 15.98 8.05 -4.60
C SER A 290 16.03 6.70 -5.31
N MET A 291 16.56 5.64 -4.68
CA MET A 291 16.65 4.30 -5.26
C MET A 291 15.27 3.64 -5.36
N VAL A 292 14.50 3.64 -4.27
CA VAL A 292 13.17 3.01 -4.19
C VAL A 292 12.20 3.72 -5.12
N ASP A 293 12.11 5.05 -5.07
CA ASP A 293 11.17 5.79 -5.91
C ASP A 293 11.55 5.75 -7.40
N THR A 294 12.83 5.52 -7.72
CA THR A 294 13.25 5.30 -9.12
C THR A 294 12.69 3.96 -9.59
N MET A 295 12.81 2.93 -8.76
CA MET A 295 12.20 1.63 -9.06
C MET A 295 10.68 1.80 -9.25
N ASP A 296 9.99 2.40 -8.29
CA ASP A 296 8.53 2.63 -8.36
C ASP A 296 8.11 3.41 -9.60
N THR A 297 8.91 4.40 -10.03
CA THR A 297 8.59 5.22 -11.20
C THR A 297 8.84 4.52 -12.53
N TYR A 298 9.86 3.66 -12.64
CA TYR A 298 10.33 3.17 -13.94
C TYR A 298 10.13 1.67 -14.17
N SER A 299 9.98 0.83 -13.14
CA SER A 299 9.75 -0.62 -13.31
C SER A 299 8.28 -1.02 -13.22
N THR A 300 7.47 -0.22 -12.52
CA THR A 300 6.07 -0.57 -12.24
C THR A 300 5.19 -0.49 -13.50
N LYS A 301 4.43 -1.56 -13.75
CA LYS A 301 3.59 -1.67 -14.97
C LYS A 301 2.29 -0.90 -14.85
N ILE A 302 1.65 -0.92 -13.68
CA ILE A 302 0.37 -0.26 -13.42
C ILE A 302 0.60 0.88 -12.45
N VAL A 303 0.22 2.09 -12.85
CA VAL A 303 0.22 3.28 -11.99
C VAL A 303 -1.00 4.11 -12.33
N HIS A 304 -1.85 4.32 -11.34
CA HIS A 304 -2.96 5.25 -11.40
C HIS A 304 -2.66 6.50 -10.57
N GLN A 305 -3.14 7.65 -11.01
CA GLN A 305 -3.04 8.91 -10.28
C GLN A 305 -4.43 9.53 -10.17
N TYR A 306 -4.72 10.17 -9.04
CA TYR A 306 -6.07 10.64 -8.70
C TYR A 306 -6.05 12.09 -8.22
N ARG A 307 -7.17 12.80 -8.35
CA ARG A 307 -7.38 14.09 -7.65
C ARG A 307 -8.17 13.85 -6.37
N ALA A 308 -8.06 14.78 -5.43
CA ALA A 308 -8.83 14.80 -4.16
C ALA A 308 -10.31 14.43 -4.36
N LYS A 309 -10.93 15.09 -5.33
CA LYS A 309 -12.35 14.90 -5.66
C LYS A 309 -12.69 13.50 -6.20
N ASP A 310 -11.78 12.85 -6.91
CA ASP A 310 -12.04 11.55 -7.53
C ASP A 310 -12.08 10.47 -6.44
N VAL A 311 -11.14 10.51 -5.48
CA VAL A 311 -11.13 9.60 -4.32
C VAL A 311 -12.26 9.93 -3.35
N PHE A 312 -12.57 11.20 -3.13
CA PHE A 312 -13.73 11.60 -2.32
C PHE A 312 -15.05 11.03 -2.87
N GLN A 313 -15.19 10.93 -4.20
CA GLN A 313 -16.36 10.28 -4.80
C GLN A 313 -16.45 8.79 -4.44
N TRP A 314 -15.34 8.07 -4.32
CA TRP A 314 -15.35 6.67 -3.88
C TRP A 314 -15.91 6.54 -2.46
N PHE A 315 -15.47 7.40 -1.55
CA PHE A 315 -15.92 7.43 -0.17
C PHE A 315 -17.44 7.69 -0.09
N ARG A 316 -17.93 8.65 -0.89
CA ARG A 316 -19.35 8.97 -1.01
C ARG A 316 -20.18 7.83 -1.60
N GLN A 317 -19.66 7.16 -2.63
CA GLN A 317 -20.33 6.02 -3.28
C GLN A 317 -20.40 4.77 -2.39
N LEU A 318 -19.53 4.67 -1.38
CA LEU A 318 -19.55 3.63 -0.36
C LEU A 318 -20.34 4.03 0.91
N GLY A 319 -20.88 5.25 0.95
CA GLY A 319 -21.71 5.73 2.07
C GLY A 319 -20.92 6.03 3.35
N LEU A 320 -19.60 6.23 3.25
CA LEU A 320 -18.74 6.54 4.40
C LEU A 320 -19.10 7.91 4.99
N LYS A 321 -18.96 8.04 6.32
CA LYS A 321 -19.23 9.28 7.07
C LYS A 321 -17.94 9.92 7.56
N GLU A 322 -18.03 11.20 7.95
CA GLU A 322 -16.91 11.93 8.57
C GLU A 322 -15.62 11.86 7.74
N THR A 323 -15.75 12.00 6.43
CA THR A 323 -14.60 11.94 5.52
C THR A 323 -13.71 13.17 5.69
N VAL A 324 -12.43 12.95 6.00
CA VAL A 324 -11.42 13.99 6.09
C VAL A 324 -10.43 13.82 4.95
N VAL A 325 -10.15 14.92 4.25
CA VAL A 325 -9.02 14.99 3.31
C VAL A 325 -7.80 15.42 4.10
N MET A 326 -6.80 14.55 4.14
CA MET A 326 -5.62 14.73 4.98
C MET A 326 -4.63 15.72 4.36
N ASN A 327 -3.75 16.27 5.19
CA ASN A 327 -2.68 17.16 4.75
C ASN A 327 -1.42 16.37 4.39
N SER A 328 -1.59 15.42 3.48
CA SER A 328 -0.53 14.55 2.99
C SER A 328 0.55 15.32 2.25
N ARG A 329 1.73 14.70 2.10
CA ARG A 329 2.85 15.32 1.37
C ARG A 329 2.50 15.57 -0.09
N ALA A 330 3.18 16.52 -0.71
CA ALA A 330 3.05 16.77 -2.14
C ALA A 330 3.29 15.49 -2.96
N GLY A 331 2.42 15.23 -3.94
CA GLY A 331 2.41 13.99 -4.72
C GLY A 331 1.54 12.88 -4.12
N TRP A 332 0.98 13.09 -2.93
CA TRP A 332 0.08 12.16 -2.26
C TRP A 332 -1.28 12.79 -1.99
N ILE A 333 -2.31 11.99 -2.18
CA ILE A 333 -3.69 12.28 -1.81
C ILE A 333 -4.09 11.23 -0.79
N SER A 334 -4.45 11.68 0.40
CA SER A 334 -4.87 10.78 1.46
C SER A 334 -6.20 11.21 2.07
N LEU A 335 -7.08 10.23 2.26
CA LEU A 335 -8.40 10.43 2.86
C LEU A 335 -8.60 9.38 3.94
N ASN A 336 -9.23 9.78 5.04
CA ASN A 336 -9.76 8.87 6.04
C ASN A 336 -11.27 9.11 6.23
N ALA A 337 -11.97 8.11 6.76
CA ALA A 337 -13.39 8.21 7.07
C ALA A 337 -13.84 7.12 8.04
N ASN A 338 -14.98 7.35 8.65
CA ASN A 338 -15.68 6.34 9.41
C ASN A 338 -16.63 5.55 8.50
N VAL A 339 -16.68 4.24 8.71
CA VAL A 339 -17.48 3.31 7.92
C VAL A 339 -18.97 3.45 8.21
N GLY A 340 -19.35 3.81 9.45
CA GLY A 340 -20.73 3.86 9.90
C GLY A 340 -21.37 2.47 10.00
N ASP A 341 -22.60 2.42 10.51
CA ASP A 341 -23.41 1.22 10.50
C ASP A 341 -23.95 0.87 9.10
N SER A 342 -24.30 -0.40 8.90
CA SER A 342 -24.79 -0.93 7.64
C SER A 342 -26.03 -0.20 7.10
N ALA A 343 -26.97 0.20 7.96
CA ALA A 343 -28.19 0.89 7.53
C ALA A 343 -27.88 2.33 7.10
N SER A 344 -27.03 3.06 7.85
CA SER A 344 -26.65 4.41 7.48
C SER A 344 -25.78 4.46 6.23
N ARG A 345 -24.91 3.47 5.98
CA ARG A 345 -24.17 3.35 4.71
C ARG A 345 -25.11 3.23 3.52
N ALA A 346 -26.12 2.36 3.60
CA ALA A 346 -27.10 2.16 2.53
C ALA A 346 -27.90 3.43 2.24
N ALA A 347 -28.34 4.14 3.29
CA ALA A 347 -29.08 5.39 3.17
C ALA A 347 -28.23 6.54 2.59
N ARG A 348 -26.93 6.58 2.90
CA ARG A 348 -26.01 7.63 2.42
C ARG A 348 -25.43 7.35 1.04
N ARG A 349 -25.54 6.10 0.56
CA ARG A 349 -24.99 5.68 -0.73
C ARG A 349 -25.56 6.55 -1.84
N THR A 350 -24.74 7.49 -2.29
CA THR A 350 -25.16 8.40 -3.36
C THR A 350 -24.61 7.87 -4.68
N VAL A 351 -25.49 7.39 -5.57
CA VAL A 351 -25.12 7.18 -6.97
C VAL A 351 -25.15 8.55 -7.65
N LEU A 352 -24.04 9.28 -7.54
CA LEU A 352 -23.89 10.52 -8.28
C LEU A 352 -23.67 10.17 -9.76
N ARG A 353 -24.65 10.47 -10.61
CA ARG A 353 -24.45 10.45 -12.06
C ARG A 353 -23.34 11.45 -12.37
N GLN A 354 -22.24 11.00 -12.99
CA GLN A 354 -21.25 11.94 -13.50
C GLN A 354 -21.97 12.86 -14.50
N PRO A 355 -21.84 14.19 -14.38
CA PRO A 355 -22.36 15.10 -15.39
C PRO A 355 -21.76 14.72 -16.75
N ASP A 356 -22.56 14.77 -17.81
CA ASP A 356 -22.02 14.68 -19.16
C ASP A 356 -20.99 15.81 -19.32
N GLY A 357 -19.73 15.44 -19.56
CA GLY A 357 -18.67 16.41 -19.73
C GLY A 357 -18.92 17.26 -20.98
N PRO A 358 -18.50 18.53 -21.01
CA PRO A 358 -18.50 19.30 -22.26
C PRO A 358 -17.53 18.60 -23.23
N GLY A 359 -18.06 17.93 -24.27
CA GLY A 359 -17.26 17.26 -25.30
C GLY A 359 -17.72 15.89 -25.79
N ARG A 360 -18.92 15.40 -25.43
CA ARG A 360 -19.51 14.21 -26.10
C ARG A 360 -20.32 14.52 -27.35
N ASP A 361 -20.47 15.80 -27.71
CA ASP A 361 -21.12 16.25 -28.95
C ASP A 361 -20.11 16.39 -30.12
N GLY A 362 -19.03 15.61 -30.08
CA GLY A 362 -18.25 15.33 -31.29
C GLY A 362 -19.05 14.35 -32.14
N THR A 363 -20.08 14.85 -32.82
CA THR A 363 -20.66 14.15 -33.96
C THR A 363 -19.54 13.84 -34.94
N VAL A 364 -19.29 12.55 -35.13
CA VAL A 364 -18.63 12.05 -36.33
C VAL A 364 -19.63 12.27 -37.46
N GLU A 365 -19.54 13.43 -38.11
CA GLU A 365 -20.01 13.62 -39.49
C GLU A 365 -18.80 13.78 -40.41
#